data_AF-A0A6G1JP70-F1
#
_entry.id   AF-A0A6G1JP70-F1
#
_cell.length_a   1.000
_cell.length_b   1.000
_cell.length_c   1.000
_cell.angle_alpha   90.00
_cell.angle_beta   90.00
_cell.angle_gamma   90.00
#
_symmetry.space_group_name_H-M   'P 1'
#
loop_
_entity.id
_entity.type
_entity.pdbx_description
1 polymer ?
#
loop_
_entity_poly.entity_id
_entity_poly.type
_entity_poly.pdbx_seq_one_letter_code
_entity_poly.pdbx_strand_id
1 'polypeptide(L)'
;MPPVHDGDATRTISAPPSKRSLDTDPESSDANFQIPTPYDSGLSNNFTTSCDDFLNNRMLGSDTIKNCHPFSLLLLTSTGLFDASQSKIRITQTLEATCAANFTDCLGGMNSLARELITDSACKVDYDNNNAQVVEAYNGLIAYEPLYRASCLRDDEGSYCYANAVTNTTNDGEDAYPYSLPLGVTLAGGARPTCNSCLQDTMAIFSTFAGNSSQPISRTYSNAAQQITIYCGATFVNVTAAPLKGGASAATTAFTPTITLFIMFILYFFQ
;
A
#
# COMPACT_ATOMS: atom_id res chain seq x y z
N MET A 1 -51.89 -2.20 57.24
CA MET A 1 -50.83 -2.81 56.41
C MET A 1 -51.33 -2.89 54.98
N PRO A 2 -50.73 -2.07 54.11
CA PRO A 2 -50.27 -2.51 52.78
C PRO A 2 -48.81 -2.08 52.51
N PRO A 3 -48.16 -2.61 51.45
CA PRO A 3 -46.70 -2.62 51.29
C PRO A 3 -46.16 -1.43 50.49
N VAL A 4 -44.89 -1.07 50.75
CA VAL A 4 -44.11 -0.05 50.04
C VAL A 4 -43.46 -0.70 48.81
N HIS A 5 -43.65 -0.08 47.65
CA HIS A 5 -43.10 -0.46 46.36
C HIS A 5 -42.02 0.58 46.00
N ASP A 6 -40.74 0.22 46.10
CA ASP A 6 -39.65 1.09 45.64
C ASP A 6 -39.49 0.99 44.12
N GLY A 7 -39.55 2.16 43.48
CA GLY A 7 -39.51 2.36 42.04
C GLY A 7 -38.09 2.39 41.48
N ASP A 8 -37.93 1.59 40.43
CA ASP A 8 -37.16 1.75 39.19
C ASP A 8 -36.18 2.94 39.06
N ALA A 9 -34.90 2.61 38.84
CA ALA A 9 -33.91 3.50 38.25
C ALA A 9 -33.14 2.73 37.14
N THR A 10 -33.57 2.97 35.91
CA THR A 10 -32.77 3.08 34.67
C THR A 10 -31.79 1.95 34.35
N ARG A 11 -32.28 0.97 33.58
CA ARG A 11 -31.44 0.09 32.75
C ARG A 11 -30.78 0.88 31.61
N THR A 12 -29.47 1.04 31.66
CA THR A 12 -28.66 1.37 30.48
C THR A 12 -28.73 0.20 29.50
N ILE A 13 -29.25 0.45 28.30
CA ILE A 13 -29.28 -0.51 27.19
C ILE A 13 -27.85 -0.64 26.66
N SER A 14 -27.13 -1.67 27.09
CA SER A 14 -25.89 -2.08 26.42
C SER A 14 -26.21 -2.72 25.08
N ALA A 15 -25.59 -2.20 24.01
CA ALA A 15 -25.63 -2.77 22.67
C ALA A 15 -25.08 -4.23 22.68
N PRO A 16 -25.58 -5.13 21.79
CA PRO A 16 -25.08 -6.49 21.73
C PRO A 16 -23.61 -6.50 21.23
N PRO A 17 -22.74 -7.38 21.78
CA PRO A 17 -21.39 -7.53 21.28
C PRO A 17 -21.42 -8.06 19.85
N SER A 18 -20.67 -7.41 18.96
CA SER A 18 -20.45 -7.83 17.58
C SER A 18 -19.82 -9.22 17.55
N LYS A 19 -20.41 -10.14 16.77
CA LYS A 19 -19.91 -11.50 16.59
C LYS A 19 -18.63 -11.48 15.74
N ARG A 20 -17.46 -11.35 16.36
CA ARG A 20 -16.20 -11.80 15.78
C ARG A 20 -16.03 -13.28 16.11
N SER A 21 -16.39 -14.16 15.17
CA SER A 21 -15.97 -15.55 15.23
C SER A 21 -14.54 -15.62 14.69
N LEU A 22 -13.56 -15.69 15.58
CA LEU A 22 -12.22 -16.15 15.22
C LEU A 22 -12.31 -17.68 15.21
N ASP A 23 -12.25 -18.30 14.04
CA ASP A 23 -12.07 -19.74 13.95
C ASP A 23 -10.74 -20.10 14.63
N THR A 24 -10.79 -21.00 15.61
CA THR A 24 -9.61 -21.47 16.35
C THR A 24 -8.93 -22.59 15.56
N ASP A 25 -7.67 -22.39 15.22
CA ASP A 25 -6.82 -23.36 14.52
C ASP A 25 -6.27 -24.42 15.52
N PRO A 26 -6.57 -25.72 15.33
CA PRO A 26 -6.07 -26.80 16.19
C PRO A 26 -4.55 -27.06 16.07
N GLU A 27 -3.84 -26.44 15.12
CA GLU A 27 -2.38 -26.54 14.99
C GLU A 27 -1.62 -25.35 15.62
N SER A 28 -2.33 -24.45 16.28
CA SER A 28 -1.70 -23.37 17.07
C SER A 28 -1.02 -23.95 18.31
N SER A 29 0.24 -24.38 18.16
CA SER A 29 1.12 -24.45 19.33
C SER A 29 1.17 -23.06 19.96
N ASP A 30 1.07 -23.04 21.29
CA ASP A 30 1.04 -21.89 22.22
C ASP A 30 2.35 -21.06 22.20
N ALA A 31 3.03 -20.98 21.05
CA ALA A 31 4.10 -20.04 20.80
C ALA A 31 3.48 -18.64 20.69
N ASN A 32 3.83 -17.78 21.63
CA ASN A 32 3.44 -16.37 21.67
C ASN A 32 3.74 -15.71 20.31
N PHE A 33 2.73 -15.53 19.47
CA PHE A 33 2.89 -14.95 18.15
C PHE A 33 3.43 -13.53 18.27
N GLN A 34 4.57 -13.26 17.64
CA GLN A 34 5.16 -11.93 17.60
C GLN A 34 4.80 -11.27 16.26
N ILE A 35 4.40 -10.00 16.32
CA ILE A 35 4.15 -9.22 15.10
C ILE A 35 5.47 -9.14 14.31
N PRO A 36 5.45 -9.50 13.01
CA PRO A 36 6.65 -9.47 12.18
C PRO A 36 7.30 -8.09 12.12
N THR A 37 8.62 -8.08 11.88
CA THR A 37 9.40 -6.85 11.72
C THR A 37 10.12 -6.85 10.37
N PRO A 38 10.32 -5.69 9.72
CA PRO A 38 11.07 -5.64 8.47
C PRO A 38 12.50 -6.17 8.64
N TYR A 39 13.02 -6.85 7.63
CA TYR A 39 14.38 -7.41 7.62
C TYR A 39 14.70 -8.33 8.82
N ASP A 40 13.72 -9.09 9.30
CA ASP A 40 13.85 -10.07 10.39
C ASP A 40 14.80 -11.25 10.09
N SER A 41 15.06 -11.51 8.81
CA SER A 41 16.09 -12.45 8.34
C SER A 41 17.50 -11.84 8.27
N GLY A 42 17.63 -10.55 8.57
CA GLY A 42 18.87 -9.78 8.55
C GLY A 42 19.10 -9.00 7.27
N LEU A 43 19.96 -7.98 7.36
CA LEU A 43 20.48 -7.23 6.22
C LEU A 43 21.78 -7.90 5.71
N SER A 44 22.14 -7.67 4.45
CA SER A 44 23.45 -8.10 3.95
C SER A 44 24.57 -7.23 4.54
N ASN A 45 25.84 -7.59 4.28
CA ASN A 45 26.98 -6.80 4.75
C ASN A 45 27.57 -5.90 3.65
N ASN A 46 26.84 -5.69 2.54
CA ASN A 46 27.35 -4.95 1.37
C ASN A 46 26.85 -3.50 1.36
N PHE A 47 27.24 -2.73 2.37
CA PHE A 47 26.87 -1.32 2.52
C PHE A 47 28.07 -0.45 2.89
N THR A 48 27.96 0.84 2.62
CA THR A 48 28.81 1.82 3.32
C THR A 48 28.53 1.82 4.82
N THR A 49 29.52 2.21 5.63
CA THR A 49 29.37 2.27 7.09
C THR A 49 28.23 3.19 7.54
N SER A 50 28.03 4.32 6.85
CA SER A 50 26.93 5.24 7.16
C SER A 50 25.56 4.62 6.84
N CYS A 51 25.48 3.81 5.79
CA CYS A 51 24.24 3.16 5.43
C CYS A 51 23.91 2.00 6.37
N ASP A 52 24.91 1.20 6.75
CA ASP A 52 24.74 0.15 7.75
C ASP A 52 24.23 0.71 9.08
N ASP A 53 24.83 1.80 9.57
CA ASP A 53 24.39 2.48 10.79
C ASP A 53 22.96 3.04 10.63
N PHE A 54 22.65 3.64 9.49
CA PHE A 54 21.31 4.15 9.22
C PHE A 54 20.26 3.03 9.20
N LEU A 55 20.49 1.94 8.46
CA LEU A 55 19.50 0.86 8.35
C LEU A 55 19.29 0.16 9.70
N ASN A 56 20.37 -0.26 10.36
CA ASN A 56 20.29 -1.03 11.59
C ASN A 56 19.86 -0.19 12.79
N ASN A 57 20.49 0.97 13.00
CA ASN A 57 20.31 1.73 14.24
C ASN A 57 19.26 2.83 14.10
N ARG A 58 19.25 3.54 12.97
CA ARG A 58 18.33 4.67 12.78
C ARG A 58 16.95 4.22 12.31
N MET A 59 16.87 3.39 11.28
CA MET A 59 15.61 2.98 10.67
C MET A 59 14.94 1.87 11.49
N LEU A 60 15.56 0.68 11.55
CA LEU A 60 15.02 -0.49 12.27
C LEU A 60 14.94 -0.26 13.78
N GLY A 61 15.85 0.56 14.32
CA GLY A 61 15.83 0.98 15.72
C GLY A 61 14.73 1.99 16.08
N SER A 62 14.11 2.66 15.11
CA SER A 62 13.14 3.74 15.38
C SER A 62 11.79 3.27 15.93
N ASP A 63 11.20 4.10 16.77
CA ASP A 63 9.83 3.91 17.26
C ASP A 63 8.81 3.96 16.12
N THR A 64 9.10 4.70 15.04
CA THR A 64 8.29 4.71 13.82
C THR A 64 8.12 3.30 13.26
N ILE A 65 9.20 2.55 13.03
CA ILE A 65 9.08 1.19 12.48
C ILE A 65 8.43 0.24 13.49
N LYS A 66 8.82 0.35 14.76
CA LYS A 66 8.36 -0.56 15.83
C LYS A 66 6.88 -0.42 16.16
N ASN A 67 6.33 0.79 16.13
CA ASN A 67 4.94 1.05 16.52
C ASN A 67 3.97 1.05 15.33
N CYS A 68 4.47 1.29 14.12
CA CYS A 68 3.60 1.41 12.94
C CYS A 68 3.43 0.12 12.15
N HIS A 69 4.24 -0.90 12.43
CA HIS A 69 4.22 -2.20 11.75
C HIS A 69 4.03 -2.07 10.22
N PRO A 70 4.88 -1.31 9.53
CA PRO A 70 4.64 -0.90 8.15
C PRO A 70 4.54 -2.10 7.21
N PHE A 71 3.31 -2.44 6.81
CA PHE A 71 3.06 -3.48 5.82
C PHE A 71 3.89 -3.27 4.53
N SER A 72 4.12 -2.02 4.14
CA SER A 72 4.96 -1.66 3.01
C SER A 72 6.42 -2.08 3.11
N LEU A 73 6.99 -2.15 4.32
CA LEU A 73 8.34 -2.66 4.54
C LEU A 73 8.30 -4.17 4.83
N LEU A 74 7.24 -4.68 5.46
CA LEU A 74 7.13 -6.12 5.76
C LEU A 74 7.00 -6.98 4.50
N LEU A 75 6.22 -6.52 3.51
CA LEU A 75 5.77 -7.34 2.38
C LEU A 75 6.87 -8.11 1.65
N LEU A 76 8.03 -7.47 1.42
CA LEU A 76 9.13 -8.08 0.66
C LEU A 76 10.35 -8.43 1.54
N THR A 77 10.41 -7.92 2.77
CA THR A 77 11.62 -8.01 3.62
C THR A 77 11.47 -8.92 4.83
N SER A 78 10.24 -9.34 5.19
CA SER A 78 9.97 -10.08 6.42
C SER A 78 9.62 -11.54 6.15
N THR A 79 10.46 -12.45 6.66
CA THR A 79 10.15 -13.88 6.70
C THR A 79 9.03 -14.17 7.70
N GLY A 80 8.92 -13.40 8.79
CA GLY A 80 7.82 -13.52 9.74
C GLY A 80 6.46 -13.16 9.14
N LEU A 81 6.39 -12.19 8.21
CA LEU A 81 5.16 -11.91 7.47
C LEU A 81 4.82 -13.08 6.54
N PHE A 82 5.82 -13.64 5.86
CA PHE A 82 5.63 -14.84 5.04
C PHE A 82 5.10 -16.02 5.87
N ASP A 83 5.68 -16.29 7.05
CA ASP A 83 5.20 -17.33 7.95
C ASP A 83 3.79 -17.04 8.49
N ALA A 84 3.50 -15.78 8.82
CA ALA A 84 2.16 -15.37 9.25
C ALA A 84 1.12 -15.57 8.13
N SER A 85 1.50 -15.38 6.87
CA SER A 85 0.62 -15.54 5.70
C SER A 85 0.07 -16.96 5.51
N GLN A 86 0.75 -17.97 6.06
CA GLN A 86 0.31 -19.37 6.03
C GLN A 86 -0.84 -19.67 7.00
N SER A 87 -1.20 -18.75 7.90
CA SER A 87 -2.30 -18.90 8.85
C SER A 87 -3.20 -17.67 8.83
N LYS A 88 -4.49 -17.85 8.49
CA LYS A 88 -5.46 -16.75 8.44
C LYS A 88 -5.53 -15.96 9.74
N ILE A 89 -5.36 -16.63 10.89
CA ILE A 89 -5.34 -15.99 12.21
C ILE A 89 -4.11 -15.09 12.35
N ARG A 90 -2.91 -15.63 12.08
CA ARG A 90 -1.63 -14.91 12.28
C ARG A 90 -1.52 -13.71 11.34
N ILE A 91 -1.85 -13.87 10.07
CA ILE A 91 -1.84 -12.72 9.15
C ILE A 91 -2.88 -11.66 9.54
N THR A 92 -4.05 -12.08 10.03
CA THR A 92 -5.04 -11.14 10.55
C THR A 92 -4.49 -10.37 11.74
N GLN A 93 -3.82 -11.03 12.69
CA GLN A 93 -3.18 -10.36 13.83
C GLN A 93 -2.12 -9.35 13.39
N THR A 94 -1.30 -9.68 12.39
CA THR A 94 -0.33 -8.73 11.80
C THR A 94 -1.03 -7.51 11.20
N LEU A 95 -2.07 -7.74 10.39
CA LEU A 95 -2.83 -6.64 9.76
C LEU A 95 -3.54 -5.77 10.79
N GLU A 96 -4.03 -6.34 11.90
CA GLU A 96 -4.58 -5.57 13.01
C GLU A 96 -3.56 -4.66 13.67
N ALA A 97 -2.33 -5.13 13.88
CA ALA A 97 -1.26 -4.30 14.41
C ALA A 97 -0.93 -3.14 13.48
N THR A 98 -0.84 -3.39 12.16
CA THR A 98 -0.66 -2.35 11.14
C THR A 98 -1.80 -1.34 11.18
N CYS A 99 -3.05 -1.81 11.10
CA CYS A 99 -4.23 -0.96 10.92
C CYS A 99 -4.70 -0.24 12.19
N ALA A 100 -4.20 -0.66 13.36
CA ALA A 100 -4.41 0.04 14.62
C ALA A 100 -3.44 1.21 14.84
N ALA A 101 -2.36 1.29 14.07
CA ALA A 101 -1.37 2.36 14.20
C ALA A 101 -1.94 3.73 13.80
N ASN A 102 -1.42 4.80 14.41
CA ASN A 102 -1.82 6.16 14.02
C ASN A 102 -1.27 6.49 12.63
N PHE A 103 -2.14 6.46 11.63
CA PHE A 103 -1.78 6.73 10.24
C PHE A 103 -0.98 8.04 10.04
N THR A 104 -1.35 9.13 10.73
CA THR A 104 -0.71 10.44 10.50
C THR A 104 0.70 10.46 11.05
N ASP A 105 0.89 9.96 12.27
CA ASP A 105 2.20 9.90 12.92
C ASP A 105 3.14 8.96 12.16
N CYS A 106 2.61 7.80 11.77
CA CYS A 106 3.35 6.81 11.01
C CYS A 106 3.72 7.32 9.62
N LEU A 107 2.80 7.94 8.88
CA LEU A 107 3.10 8.54 7.58
C LEU A 107 4.18 9.64 7.72
N GLY A 108 4.10 10.48 8.75
CA GLY A 108 5.11 11.49 9.05
C GLY A 108 6.48 10.88 9.31
N GLY A 109 6.53 9.84 10.14
CA GLY A 109 7.74 9.10 10.49
C GLY A 109 8.38 8.41 9.28
N MET A 110 7.59 7.66 8.49
CA MET A 110 8.07 6.96 7.29
C MET A 110 8.65 7.95 6.27
N ASN A 111 7.95 9.06 6.04
CA ASN A 111 8.44 10.13 5.16
C ASN A 111 9.72 10.78 5.70
N SER A 112 9.87 10.91 7.02
CA SER A 112 11.10 11.41 7.62
C SER A 112 12.28 10.47 7.38
N LEU A 113 12.08 9.16 7.63
CA LEU A 113 13.08 8.14 7.37
C LEU A 113 13.45 8.08 5.88
N ALA A 114 12.47 8.17 4.97
CA ALA A 114 12.74 8.18 3.53
C ALA A 114 13.62 9.35 3.09
N ARG A 115 13.36 10.56 3.62
CA ARG A 115 14.19 11.73 3.34
C ARG A 115 15.60 11.61 3.91
N GLU A 116 15.73 11.02 5.10
CA GLU A 116 17.02 10.83 5.75
C GLU A 116 17.86 9.77 5.03
N LEU A 117 17.24 8.68 4.57
CA LEU A 117 17.90 7.58 3.84
C LEU A 117 18.72 8.08 2.65
N ILE A 118 18.20 9.06 1.91
CA ILE A 118 18.84 9.63 0.72
C ILE A 118 19.84 10.76 1.02
N THR A 119 20.29 10.91 2.27
CA THR A 119 21.35 11.86 2.64
C THR A 119 22.74 11.21 2.62
N ASP A 120 23.78 12.01 2.41
CA ASP A 120 25.19 11.53 2.39
C ASP A 120 25.61 10.89 3.72
N SER A 121 25.01 11.32 4.83
CA SER A 121 25.25 10.75 6.17
C SER A 121 24.52 9.42 6.42
N ALA A 122 23.70 8.97 5.48
CA ALA A 122 22.93 7.74 5.58
C ALA A 122 23.30 6.81 4.42
N CYS A 123 22.34 6.51 3.54
CA CYS A 123 22.46 5.53 2.48
C CYS A 123 22.56 6.13 1.07
N LYS A 124 22.80 7.44 0.91
CA LYS A 124 22.80 8.06 -0.42
C LYS A 124 23.74 7.37 -1.42
N VAL A 125 24.96 7.04 -1.00
CA VAL A 125 25.94 6.36 -1.87
C VAL A 125 25.42 5.00 -2.32
N ASP A 126 24.89 4.19 -1.40
CA ASP A 126 24.36 2.86 -1.70
C ASP A 126 23.07 2.93 -2.54
N TYR A 127 22.22 3.92 -2.27
CA TYR A 127 21.01 4.19 -3.03
C TYR A 127 21.33 4.59 -4.48
N ASP A 128 22.26 5.53 -4.67
CA ASP A 128 22.68 5.99 -6.00
C ASP A 128 23.37 4.85 -6.79
N ASN A 129 24.00 3.90 -6.09
CA ASN A 129 24.59 2.69 -6.68
C ASN A 129 23.57 1.56 -6.92
N ASN A 130 22.27 1.79 -6.72
CA ASN A 130 21.20 0.80 -6.87
C ASN A 130 21.40 -0.46 -6.01
N ASN A 131 21.88 -0.30 -4.77
CA ASN A 131 21.88 -1.41 -3.82
C ASN A 131 20.42 -1.87 -3.59
N ALA A 132 20.14 -3.14 -3.90
CA ALA A 132 18.78 -3.67 -3.91
C ALA A 132 18.05 -3.48 -2.57
N GLN A 133 18.71 -3.76 -1.43
CA GLN A 133 18.09 -3.63 -0.11
C GLN A 133 17.82 -2.17 0.27
N VAL A 134 18.69 -1.24 -0.17
CA VAL A 134 18.50 0.20 0.09
C VAL A 134 17.37 0.77 -0.76
N VAL A 135 17.30 0.39 -2.04
CA VAL A 135 16.20 0.78 -2.93
C VAL A 135 14.87 0.22 -2.43
N GLU A 136 14.86 -1.03 -1.97
CA GLU A 136 13.70 -1.68 -1.36
C GLU A 136 13.25 -0.97 -0.07
N ALA A 137 14.19 -0.63 0.83
CA ALA A 137 13.90 0.13 2.04
C ALA A 137 13.28 1.49 1.71
N TYR A 138 13.89 2.22 0.76
CA TYR A 138 13.36 3.51 0.32
C TYR A 138 11.94 3.37 -0.27
N ASN A 139 11.73 2.41 -1.18
CA ASN A 139 10.43 2.14 -1.77
C ASN A 139 9.38 1.77 -0.71
N GLY A 140 9.72 0.91 0.25
CA GLY A 140 8.83 0.54 1.35
C GLY A 140 8.48 1.72 2.26
N LEU A 141 9.40 2.66 2.49
CA LEU A 141 9.13 3.88 3.25
C LEU A 141 8.16 4.82 2.52
N ILE A 142 8.42 5.11 1.24
CA ILE A 142 7.57 6.06 0.47
C ILE A 142 6.22 5.47 0.06
N ALA A 143 6.13 4.14 -0.06
CA ALA A 143 4.90 3.41 -0.39
C ALA A 143 4.05 3.09 0.85
N TYR A 144 4.39 3.61 2.04
CA TYR A 144 3.64 3.37 3.26
C TYR A 144 2.15 3.68 3.11
N GLU A 145 1.80 4.84 2.57
CA GLU A 145 0.38 5.24 2.45
C GLU A 145 -0.45 4.32 1.56
N PRO A 146 -0.10 4.07 0.28
CA PRO A 146 -0.91 3.18 -0.56
C PRO A 146 -1.06 1.78 0.04
N LEU A 147 -0.01 1.26 0.68
CA LEU A 147 -0.03 -0.08 1.24
C LEU A 147 -0.70 -0.18 2.60
N TYR A 148 -0.63 0.85 3.43
CA TYR A 148 -1.45 0.95 4.63
C TYR A 148 -2.93 0.91 4.27
N ARG A 149 -3.36 1.76 3.33
CA ARG A 149 -4.76 1.81 2.91
C ARG A 149 -5.24 0.49 2.32
N ALA A 150 -4.44 -0.13 1.46
CA ALA A 150 -4.80 -1.40 0.82
C ALA A 150 -4.83 -2.58 1.82
N SER A 151 -3.82 -2.71 2.68
CA SER A 151 -3.76 -3.79 3.67
C SER A 151 -4.87 -3.72 4.72
N CYS A 152 -5.40 -2.52 4.98
CA CYS A 152 -6.52 -2.31 5.88
C CYS A 152 -7.92 -2.45 5.23
N LEU A 153 -8.00 -2.74 3.94
CA LEU A 153 -9.27 -3.07 3.29
C LEU A 153 -9.85 -4.36 3.87
N ARG A 154 -11.16 -4.37 4.03
CA ARG A 154 -11.94 -5.54 4.46
C ARG A 154 -13.02 -5.83 3.43
N ASP A 155 -13.36 -7.11 3.28
CA ASP A 155 -14.51 -7.55 2.52
C ASP A 155 -15.84 -7.26 3.25
N ASP A 156 -16.96 -7.63 2.63
CA ASP A 156 -18.30 -7.42 3.18
C ASP A 156 -18.55 -8.27 4.44
N GLU A 157 -17.82 -9.38 4.59
CA GLU A 157 -17.82 -10.25 5.77
C GLU A 157 -16.92 -9.72 6.90
N GLY A 158 -16.16 -8.65 6.64
CA GLY A 158 -15.26 -8.02 7.59
C GLY A 158 -13.90 -8.70 7.74
N SER A 159 -13.53 -9.67 6.90
CA SER A 159 -12.18 -10.22 6.82
C SER A 159 -11.26 -9.26 6.04
N TYR A 160 -9.97 -9.20 6.39
CA TYR A 160 -9.04 -8.38 5.60
C TYR A 160 -8.86 -8.96 4.21
N CYS A 161 -8.89 -8.07 3.21
CA CYS A 161 -8.67 -8.44 1.81
C CYS A 161 -7.31 -9.11 1.60
N TYR A 162 -6.24 -8.60 2.21
CA TYR A 162 -4.92 -9.23 2.12
C TYR A 162 -4.86 -10.59 2.82
N ALA A 163 -5.54 -10.75 3.97
CA ALA A 163 -5.58 -12.04 4.66
C ALA A 163 -6.26 -13.10 3.80
N ASN A 164 -7.38 -12.76 3.16
CA ASN A 164 -8.03 -13.66 2.20
C ASN A 164 -7.12 -13.93 1.00
N ALA A 165 -6.44 -12.90 0.49
CA ALA A 165 -5.59 -13.02 -0.68
C ALA A 165 -4.44 -14.03 -0.50
N VAL A 166 -3.75 -13.99 0.64
CA VAL A 166 -2.60 -14.89 0.90
C VAL A 166 -3.02 -16.29 1.39
N THR A 167 -4.24 -16.42 1.93
CA THR A 167 -4.76 -17.73 2.40
C THR A 167 -5.67 -18.43 1.40
N ASN A 168 -5.92 -17.81 0.24
CA ASN A 168 -6.66 -18.42 -0.84
C ASN A 168 -5.82 -19.50 -1.54
N THR A 169 -6.09 -20.76 -1.21
CA THR A 169 -5.43 -21.92 -1.83
C THR A 169 -6.00 -22.29 -3.18
N THR A 170 -7.07 -21.64 -3.64
CA THR A 170 -7.74 -21.96 -4.91
C THR A 170 -7.05 -21.31 -6.12
N ASN A 171 -6.25 -20.27 -5.90
CA ASN A 171 -5.53 -19.54 -6.94
C ASN A 171 -4.05 -19.34 -6.61
N ASP A 172 -3.45 -20.25 -5.84
CA ASP A 172 -2.02 -20.25 -5.49
C ASP A 172 -1.51 -18.90 -4.95
N GLY A 173 -2.35 -18.14 -4.24
CA GLY A 173 -1.98 -16.85 -3.63
C GLY A 173 -1.83 -15.69 -4.63
N GLU A 174 -2.26 -15.84 -5.88
CA GLU A 174 -2.14 -14.80 -6.90
C GLU A 174 -2.86 -13.49 -6.53
N ASP A 175 -3.89 -13.57 -5.68
CA ASP A 175 -4.61 -12.40 -5.13
C ASP A 175 -3.69 -11.43 -4.38
N ALA A 176 -2.54 -11.90 -3.88
CA ALA A 176 -1.61 -11.08 -3.13
C ALA A 176 -0.65 -10.27 -4.03
N TYR A 177 -0.44 -10.69 -5.28
CA TYR A 177 0.53 -10.05 -6.18
C TYR A 177 0.29 -8.55 -6.44
N PRO A 178 -0.96 -8.06 -6.56
CA PRO A 178 -1.20 -6.62 -6.70
C PRO A 178 -0.59 -5.78 -5.56
N TYR A 179 -0.46 -6.33 -4.34
CA TYR A 179 0.08 -5.58 -3.20
C TYR A 179 1.57 -5.26 -3.34
N SER A 180 2.29 -5.89 -4.26
CA SER A 180 3.70 -5.56 -4.53
C SER A 180 3.84 -4.39 -5.53
N LEU A 181 2.77 -3.99 -6.22
CA LEU A 181 2.78 -2.89 -7.20
C LEU A 181 3.30 -1.58 -6.60
N PRO A 182 2.89 -1.15 -5.39
CA PRO A 182 3.37 0.11 -4.82
C PRO A 182 4.86 0.11 -4.47
N LEU A 183 5.48 -1.08 -4.36
CA LEU A 183 6.90 -1.25 -4.10
C LEU A 183 7.75 -1.27 -5.38
N GLY A 184 7.12 -1.08 -6.54
CA GLY A 184 7.80 -1.07 -7.84
C GLY A 184 7.94 -2.45 -8.48
N VAL A 185 7.33 -3.48 -7.90
CA VAL A 185 7.28 -4.83 -8.49
C VAL A 185 6.12 -4.90 -9.47
N THR A 186 6.38 -5.28 -10.72
CA THR A 186 5.34 -5.43 -11.73
C THR A 186 4.50 -6.68 -11.50
N LEU A 187 3.22 -6.63 -11.85
CA LEU A 187 2.37 -7.83 -11.89
C LEU A 187 2.95 -8.85 -12.88
N ALA A 188 3.16 -10.08 -12.43
CA ALA A 188 3.67 -11.15 -13.28
C ALA A 188 2.70 -11.39 -14.45
N GLY A 189 3.23 -11.50 -15.68
CA GLY A 189 2.40 -11.51 -16.91
C GLY A 189 1.40 -12.68 -17.05
N GLY A 190 1.48 -13.69 -16.18
CA GLY A 190 0.52 -14.80 -16.11
C GLY A 190 -0.44 -14.73 -14.92
N ALA A 191 -0.26 -13.78 -14.01
CA ALA A 191 -1.04 -13.66 -12.79
C ALA A 191 -2.51 -13.35 -13.09
N ARG A 192 -3.41 -14.08 -12.45
CA ARG A 192 -4.86 -13.91 -12.53
C ARG A 192 -5.49 -13.81 -11.13
N PRO A 193 -5.25 -12.70 -10.42
CA PRO A 193 -6.01 -12.37 -9.22
C PRO A 193 -7.52 -12.49 -9.45
N THR A 194 -8.24 -12.98 -8.46
CA THR A 194 -9.69 -13.12 -8.45
C THR A 194 -10.38 -11.77 -8.70
N CYS A 195 -11.28 -11.71 -9.67
CA CYS A 195 -12.06 -10.50 -9.97
C CYS A 195 -13.16 -10.25 -8.92
N ASN A 196 -12.77 -9.80 -7.73
CA ASN A 196 -13.67 -9.50 -6.61
C ASN A 196 -13.56 -8.02 -6.17
N SER A 197 -14.41 -7.61 -5.21
CA SER A 197 -14.41 -6.25 -4.66
C SER A 197 -13.06 -5.87 -4.04
N CYS A 198 -12.41 -6.79 -3.32
CA CYS A 198 -11.08 -6.55 -2.75
C CYS A 198 -10.04 -6.15 -3.80
N LEU A 199 -9.98 -6.83 -4.95
CA LEU A 199 -9.08 -6.46 -6.05
C LEU A 199 -9.45 -5.10 -6.63
N GLN A 200 -10.74 -4.85 -6.83
CA GLN A 200 -11.24 -3.59 -7.38
C GLN A 200 -10.87 -2.40 -6.47
N ASP A 201 -11.11 -2.51 -5.16
CA ASP A 201 -10.83 -1.46 -4.18
C ASP A 201 -9.33 -1.25 -3.99
N THR A 202 -8.55 -2.34 -3.97
CA THR A 202 -7.07 -2.27 -3.92
C THR A 202 -6.54 -1.48 -5.12
N MET A 203 -6.98 -1.82 -6.33
CA MET A 203 -6.56 -1.12 -7.55
C MET A 203 -7.11 0.31 -7.62
N ALA A 204 -8.28 0.58 -7.02
CA ALA A 204 -8.81 1.93 -6.91
C ALA A 204 -7.92 2.82 -6.02
N ILE A 205 -7.48 2.31 -4.86
CA ILE A 205 -6.50 3.00 -4.00
C ILE A 205 -5.23 3.29 -4.80
N PHE A 206 -4.65 2.26 -5.42
CA PHE A 206 -3.40 2.38 -6.17
C PHE A 206 -3.48 3.38 -7.33
N SER A 207 -4.63 3.48 -7.99
CA SER A 207 -4.86 4.46 -9.06
C SER A 207 -4.60 5.90 -8.62
N THR A 208 -4.89 6.22 -7.35
CA THR A 208 -4.77 7.58 -6.80
C THR A 208 -3.32 7.99 -6.56
N PHE A 209 -2.42 7.03 -6.40
CA PHE A 209 -0.98 7.25 -6.21
C PHE A 209 -0.19 7.14 -7.52
N ALA A 210 -0.74 6.44 -8.52
CA ALA A 210 -0.07 6.17 -9.79
C ALA A 210 0.25 7.44 -10.60
N GLY A 211 -0.44 8.56 -10.34
CA GLY A 211 -0.17 9.85 -10.97
C GLY A 211 1.07 10.57 -10.43
N ASN A 212 1.62 10.13 -9.28
CA ASN A 212 2.80 10.72 -8.66
C ASN A 212 4.07 9.99 -9.12
N SER A 213 4.89 10.63 -9.95
CA SER A 213 6.14 10.03 -10.47
C SER A 213 7.19 9.74 -9.40
N SER A 214 7.08 10.35 -8.22
CA SER A 214 7.93 10.04 -7.06
C SER A 214 7.56 8.73 -6.38
N GLN A 215 6.38 8.16 -6.66
CA GLN A 215 5.94 6.88 -6.13
C GLN A 215 6.31 5.74 -7.09
N PRO A 216 6.82 4.58 -6.60
CA PRO A 216 7.19 3.46 -7.47
C PRO A 216 6.01 2.93 -8.30
N ILE A 217 4.80 3.04 -7.72
CA ILE A 217 3.53 2.63 -8.33
C ILE A 217 3.23 3.31 -9.68
N SER A 218 3.78 4.49 -9.92
CA SER A 218 3.62 5.21 -11.20
C SER A 218 4.18 4.42 -12.39
N ARG A 219 5.11 3.49 -12.14
CA ARG A 219 5.75 2.66 -13.17
C ARG A 219 5.05 1.31 -13.35
N THR A 220 4.34 0.82 -12.34
CA THR A 220 3.77 -0.53 -12.30
C THR A 220 2.26 -0.56 -12.55
N TYR A 221 1.54 0.51 -12.17
CA TYR A 221 0.08 0.53 -12.16
C TYR A 221 -0.55 0.29 -13.52
N SER A 222 -0.22 1.10 -14.53
CA SER A 222 -0.94 1.10 -15.81
C SER A 222 -0.86 -0.26 -16.51
N ASN A 223 0.31 -0.92 -16.46
CA ASN A 223 0.46 -2.24 -17.05
C ASN A 223 -0.32 -3.30 -16.27
N ALA A 224 -0.30 -3.28 -14.94
CA ALA A 224 -1.09 -4.19 -14.12
C ALA A 224 -2.60 -3.99 -14.31
N ALA A 225 -3.06 -2.75 -14.35
CA ALA A 225 -4.46 -2.42 -14.58
C ALA A 225 -4.95 -2.88 -15.97
N GLN A 226 -4.12 -2.74 -17.00
CA GLN A 226 -4.40 -3.29 -18.34
C GLN A 226 -4.53 -4.81 -18.31
N GLN A 227 -3.57 -5.51 -17.67
CA GLN A 227 -3.62 -6.97 -17.52
C GLN A 227 -4.91 -7.41 -16.81
N ILE A 228 -5.26 -6.77 -15.69
CA ILE A 228 -6.49 -7.05 -14.92
C ILE A 228 -7.74 -6.81 -15.78
N THR A 229 -7.78 -5.71 -16.53
CA THR A 229 -8.91 -5.36 -17.39
C THR A 229 -9.13 -6.38 -18.51
N ILE A 230 -8.07 -7.00 -19.04
CA ILE A 230 -8.17 -7.99 -20.11
C ILE A 230 -8.97 -9.23 -19.67
N TYR A 231 -8.86 -9.65 -18.41
CA TYR A 231 -9.54 -10.87 -17.94
C TYR A 231 -10.74 -10.60 -17.01
N CYS A 232 -10.74 -9.50 -16.24
CA CYS A 232 -11.88 -9.12 -15.38
C CYS A 232 -12.94 -8.26 -16.09
N GLY A 233 -12.63 -7.74 -17.28
CA GLY A 233 -13.53 -6.91 -18.08
C GLY A 233 -13.16 -5.42 -18.09
N ALA A 234 -13.59 -4.75 -19.17
CA ALA A 234 -13.16 -3.40 -19.56
C ALA A 234 -13.40 -2.30 -18.51
N THR A 235 -14.34 -2.50 -17.59
CA THR A 235 -14.77 -1.51 -16.59
C THR A 235 -14.42 -1.92 -15.16
N PHE A 236 -13.63 -2.98 -14.99
CA PHE A 236 -13.36 -3.54 -13.66
C PHE A 236 -12.46 -2.62 -12.83
N VAL A 237 -11.36 -2.12 -13.42
CA VAL A 237 -10.43 -1.16 -12.78
C VAL A 237 -10.14 0.01 -13.71
N ASN A 238 -9.71 1.14 -13.13
CA ASN A 238 -9.28 2.29 -13.92
C ASN A 238 -7.90 2.01 -14.54
N VAL A 239 -7.80 1.98 -15.87
CA VAL A 239 -6.50 1.78 -16.55
C VAL A 239 -5.61 3.02 -16.58
N THR A 240 -6.16 4.17 -16.21
CA THR A 240 -5.43 5.44 -16.12
C THR A 240 -5.13 5.79 -14.67
N ALA A 241 -3.90 6.24 -14.42
CA ALA A 241 -3.55 6.89 -13.18
C ALA A 241 -4.49 8.08 -12.93
N ALA A 242 -5.05 8.20 -11.73
CA ALA A 242 -5.89 9.34 -11.41
C ALA A 242 -5.02 10.62 -11.48
N PRO A 243 -5.51 11.70 -12.12
CA PRO A 243 -4.78 12.97 -12.12
C PRO A 243 -4.62 13.46 -10.68
N LEU A 244 -3.42 13.96 -10.35
CA LEU A 244 -3.15 14.55 -9.03
C LEU A 244 -4.20 15.65 -8.76
N LYS A 245 -4.96 15.53 -7.66
CA LYS A 245 -5.81 16.62 -7.17
C LYS A 245 -4.89 17.78 -6.76
N GLY A 246 -4.62 18.68 -7.69
CA GLY A 246 -3.68 19.80 -7.52
C GLY A 246 -2.90 20.21 -8.77
N GLY A 247 -2.95 19.43 -9.86
CA GLY A 247 -2.44 19.89 -11.15
C GLY A 247 -3.44 20.84 -11.79
N ALA A 248 -3.11 22.13 -11.87
CA ALA A 248 -3.87 23.09 -12.65
C ALA A 248 -4.15 22.49 -14.04
N SER A 249 -5.42 22.50 -14.47
CA SER A 249 -5.78 22.12 -15.83
C SER A 249 -4.89 22.91 -16.79
N ALA A 250 -3.99 22.23 -17.49
CA ALA A 250 -3.30 22.83 -18.60
C ALA A 250 -4.39 23.19 -19.62
N ALA A 251 -4.79 24.46 -19.63
CA ALA A 251 -5.63 25.00 -20.67
C ALA A 251 -4.89 24.72 -21.98
N THR A 252 -5.43 23.82 -22.78
CA THR A 252 -5.02 23.66 -24.17
C THR A 252 -5.34 24.98 -24.86
N THR A 253 -4.34 25.85 -24.95
CA THR A 253 -4.40 27.00 -25.85
C THR A 253 -4.52 26.44 -27.26
N ALA A 254 -5.74 26.43 -27.77
CA ALA A 254 -6.02 26.14 -29.17
C ALA A 254 -5.30 27.21 -30.00
N PHE A 255 -4.20 26.83 -30.64
CA PHE A 255 -3.62 27.63 -31.72
C PHE A 255 -4.59 27.59 -32.90
N THR A 256 -5.45 28.59 -33.00
CA THR A 256 -6.21 28.86 -34.22
C THR A 256 -5.23 29.31 -35.31
N PRO A 257 -5.11 28.60 -36.45
CA PRO A 257 -4.25 29.02 -37.54
C PRO A 257 -4.95 30.14 -38.33
N THR A 258 -4.72 31.39 -37.95
CA THR A 258 -5.10 32.55 -38.77
C THR A 258 -4.06 32.77 -39.87
N ILE A 259 -3.95 31.81 -40.80
CA ILE A 259 -3.24 31.98 -42.07
C ILE A 259 -4.29 32.07 -43.17
N THR A 260 -5.00 33.20 -43.20
CA THR A 260 -5.92 33.53 -44.30
C THR A 260 -5.92 35.01 -44.67
N LEU A 261 -5.02 35.81 -44.07
CA LEU A 261 -4.96 37.26 -44.30
C LEU A 261 -3.74 37.72 -45.13
N PHE A 262 -2.80 36.82 -45.46
CA PHE A 262 -1.64 37.16 -46.30
C PHE A 262 -1.86 36.92 -47.81
N ILE A 263 -2.88 36.15 -48.21
CA ILE A 263 -3.15 35.87 -49.64
C ILE A 263 -3.94 37.01 -50.32
N MET A 264 -4.71 37.81 -49.56
CA MET A 264 -5.42 38.99 -50.12
C MET A 264 -4.53 40.23 -50.33
N PHE A 265 -3.34 40.29 -49.74
CA PHE A 265 -2.43 41.42 -49.94
C PHE A 265 -1.55 41.27 -51.19
N ILE A 266 -1.28 40.04 -51.63
CA ILE A 266 -0.45 39.79 -52.83
C ILE A 266 -1.25 39.96 -54.13
N LEU A 267 -2.58 39.76 -54.11
CA LEU A 267 -3.44 39.92 -55.28
C LEU A 267 -3.84 41.37 -55.58
N TYR A 268 -3.53 42.33 -54.69
CA TYR A 268 -3.83 43.76 -54.91
C TYR A 268 -2.65 44.55 -55.50
N PHE A 269 -1.45 43.96 -55.58
CA PHE A 269 -0.24 44.59 -56.13
C PHE A 269 0.12 44.16 -57.57
N PHE A 270 -0.70 43.30 -58.19
CA PHE A 270 -0.54 42.87 -59.58
C PHE A 270 -1.79 43.16 -60.45
N GLN A 271 -2.32 44.38 -60.32
CA GLN A 271 -2.98 45.12 -61.39
C GLN A 271 -2.17 46.37 -61.70
#